data_AF-A0A8D8ZEZ1-F1
#
_entry.id   AF-A0A8D8ZEZ1-F1
#
_cell.length_a   1.000
_cell.length_b   1.000
_cell.length_c   1.000
_cell.angle_alpha   90.00
_cell.angle_beta   90.00
_cell.angle_gamma   90.00
#
_symmetry.space_group_name_H-M   'P 1'
#
loop_
_entity.id
_entity.type
_entity.pdbx_description
1 polymer ?
#
loop_
_entity_poly.entity_id
_entity_poly.type
_entity_poly.pdbx_seq_one_letter_code
_entity_poly.pdbx_strand_id
1 'polypeptide(L)'
;QRVFNHVSSTICSDAGPPMRHFVSGVGGTGKSYLIKTIKCWTKLSMNKMVALSAPTGVAAYNIEGITIHRLLQLPIEHGKIPEYKPLSDAVLKVIRDSLKNVVLIIIDEISMISNLTLLYIHFRLTEVFDSGDKEDGWFGGLHVLVFGDLLQLPPVMEDPPFKSLDPRKVEKYVHSASSFDLWGALFTYDELTINVRQSSDSEFAELLGRLRTGHLNHIDIQLLNSRLVPIHSSRPDARLKELAKYVLDLTDDPLVILPTRAHCRALNQACLELQIEEEVVIEAQDTFDGQERVRTKAEKKVQSFENDCSRTAGLE
;
A
#
# COMPACT_ATOMS: atom_id res chain seq x y z
N GLN A 1 15.72 7.69 -16.05
CA GLN A 1 16.66 6.99 -16.96
C GLN A 1 17.65 6.11 -16.19
N ARG A 2 18.41 6.65 -15.21
CA ARG A 2 19.36 5.88 -14.38
C ARG A 2 18.80 4.56 -13.82
N VAL A 3 17.72 4.63 -13.04
CA VAL A 3 17.06 3.45 -12.44
C VAL A 3 16.63 2.44 -13.51
N PHE A 4 15.98 2.91 -14.58
CA PHE A 4 15.55 2.04 -15.68
C PHE A 4 16.73 1.28 -16.30
N ASN A 5 17.82 1.97 -16.60
CA ASN A 5 19.02 1.36 -17.17
C ASN A 5 19.61 0.32 -16.21
N HIS A 6 19.73 0.64 -14.93
CA HIS A 6 20.23 -0.30 -13.90
C HIS A 6 19.36 -1.56 -13.79
N VAL A 7 18.03 -1.40 -13.73
CA VAL A 7 17.09 -2.51 -13.65
C VAL A 7 17.15 -3.36 -14.92
N SER A 8 17.07 -2.73 -16.09
CA SER A 8 17.09 -3.43 -17.39
C SER A 8 18.39 -4.19 -17.63
N SER A 9 19.55 -3.59 -17.34
CA SER A 9 20.85 -4.27 -17.47
C SER A 9 20.96 -5.47 -16.53
N THR A 10 20.46 -5.33 -15.31
CA THR A 10 20.55 -6.39 -14.30
C THR A 10 19.67 -7.58 -14.63
N ILE A 11 18.44 -7.34 -15.09
CA ILE A 11 17.52 -8.42 -15.48
C ILE A 11 18.00 -9.13 -16.76
N CYS A 12 18.65 -8.42 -17.69
CA CYS A 12 19.26 -9.01 -18.89
C CYS A 12 20.50 -9.87 -18.60
N SER A 13 21.24 -9.55 -17.54
CA SER A 13 22.44 -10.27 -17.16
C SER A 13 22.07 -11.50 -16.32
N ASP A 14 21.71 -12.61 -16.98
CA ASP A 14 21.34 -13.89 -16.33
C ASP A 14 22.46 -14.50 -15.42
N ALA A 15 23.65 -13.88 -15.35
CA ALA A 15 24.81 -14.35 -14.57
C ALA A 15 24.99 -13.68 -13.20
N GLY A 16 24.19 -12.67 -12.84
CA GLY A 16 24.32 -11.93 -11.57
C GLY A 16 23.38 -12.44 -10.47
N PRO A 17 23.68 -12.14 -9.18
CA PRO A 17 22.76 -12.46 -8.08
C PRO A 17 21.44 -11.67 -8.22
N PRO A 18 20.31 -12.19 -7.70
CA PRO A 18 19.04 -11.48 -7.71
C PRO A 18 19.11 -10.11 -7.03
N MET A 19 18.88 -9.06 -7.82
CA MET A 19 18.74 -7.69 -7.35
C MET A 19 17.60 -7.53 -6.33
N ARG A 20 17.90 -6.90 -5.19
CA ARG A 20 16.93 -6.35 -4.25
C ARG A 20 17.21 -4.86 -4.11
N HIS A 21 16.31 -4.03 -4.61
CA HIS A 21 16.56 -2.60 -4.81
C HIS A 21 15.38 -1.76 -4.36
N PHE A 22 15.65 -0.74 -3.56
CA PHE A 22 14.69 0.26 -3.13
C PHE A 22 14.92 1.56 -3.88
N VAL A 23 13.87 2.03 -4.55
CA VAL A 23 13.85 3.30 -5.27
C VAL A 23 12.92 4.26 -4.54
N SER A 24 13.55 5.17 -3.78
CA SER A 24 12.88 6.28 -3.12
C SER A 24 12.47 7.36 -4.12
N GLY A 25 11.57 8.23 -3.70
CA GLY A 25 11.32 9.49 -4.39
C GLY A 25 10.06 10.17 -3.87
N VAL A 26 10.07 11.50 -3.80
CA VAL A 26 8.91 12.26 -3.35
C VAL A 26 7.68 12.02 -4.23
N GLY A 27 6.50 12.36 -3.70
CA GLY A 27 5.27 12.40 -4.50
C GLY A 27 5.48 13.24 -5.76
N GLY A 28 5.11 12.69 -6.92
CA GLY A 28 5.27 13.41 -8.20
C GLY A 28 6.60 13.20 -8.94
N THR A 29 7.49 12.30 -8.49
CA THR A 29 8.77 11.98 -9.18
C THR A 29 8.65 11.00 -10.35
N GLY A 30 7.44 10.52 -10.66
CA GLY A 30 7.21 9.58 -11.77
C GLY A 30 7.47 8.11 -11.44
N LYS A 31 7.49 7.70 -10.17
CA LYS A 31 7.64 6.29 -9.74
C LYS A 31 6.69 5.34 -10.49
N SER A 32 5.38 5.60 -10.46
CA SER A 32 4.38 4.74 -11.12
C SER A 32 4.56 4.69 -12.64
N TYR A 33 4.99 5.79 -13.28
CA TYR A 33 5.33 5.79 -14.71
C TYR A 33 6.54 4.88 -14.99
N LEU A 34 7.57 4.95 -14.16
CA LEU A 34 8.74 4.09 -14.26
C LEU A 34 8.39 2.60 -14.06
N ILE A 35 7.52 2.28 -13.09
CA ILE A 35 7.01 0.92 -12.87
C ILE A 35 6.34 0.39 -14.15
N LYS A 36 5.41 1.15 -14.73
CA LYS A 36 4.74 0.77 -15.99
C LYS A 36 5.73 0.59 -17.13
N THR A 37 6.72 1.46 -17.23
CA THR A 37 7.78 1.39 -18.25
C THR A 37 8.60 0.10 -18.11
N ILE A 38 9.00 -0.27 -16.88
CA ILE A 38 9.75 -1.50 -16.61
C ILE A 38 8.91 -2.74 -16.95
N LYS A 39 7.62 -2.77 -16.56
CA LYS A 39 6.68 -3.85 -16.92
C LYS A 39 6.59 -4.03 -18.43
N CYS A 40 6.32 -2.95 -19.18
CA CYS A 40 6.20 -2.99 -20.63
C CYS A 40 7.50 -3.44 -21.31
N TRP A 41 8.63 -2.87 -20.90
CA TRP A 41 9.94 -3.23 -21.46
C TRP A 41 10.30 -4.70 -21.18
N THR A 42 10.08 -5.20 -19.96
CA THR A 42 10.39 -6.59 -19.61
C THR A 42 9.55 -7.57 -20.45
N LYS A 43 8.27 -7.23 -20.67
CA LYS A 43 7.39 -8.05 -21.50
C LYS A 43 7.79 -8.03 -22.98
N LEU A 44 8.10 -6.86 -23.54
CA LEU A 44 8.42 -6.70 -24.96
C LEU A 44 9.82 -7.19 -25.32
N SER A 45 10.82 -6.88 -24.49
CA SER A 45 12.23 -7.15 -24.78
C SER A 45 12.68 -8.55 -24.37
N MET A 46 12.05 -9.13 -23.33
CA MET A 46 12.51 -10.41 -22.76
C MET A 46 11.45 -11.52 -22.77
N ASN A 47 10.19 -11.20 -23.12
CA ASN A 47 9.04 -12.09 -22.98
C ASN A 47 8.89 -12.71 -21.57
N LYS A 48 9.44 -12.05 -20.55
CA LYS A 48 9.32 -12.42 -19.12
C LYS A 48 8.20 -11.59 -18.48
N MET A 49 7.65 -12.05 -17.35
CA MET A 49 6.57 -11.35 -16.63
C MET A 49 7.10 -10.57 -15.42
N VAL A 50 6.37 -9.52 -15.06
CA VAL A 50 6.60 -8.72 -13.86
C VAL A 50 5.33 -8.77 -13.01
N ALA A 51 5.44 -9.20 -11.76
CA ALA A 51 4.33 -9.12 -10.83
C ALA A 51 4.32 -7.73 -10.17
N LEU A 52 3.19 -7.04 -10.27
CA LEU A 52 3.00 -5.71 -9.70
C LEU A 52 2.11 -5.79 -8.47
N SER A 53 2.56 -5.17 -7.39
CA SER A 53 1.82 -5.14 -6.14
C SER A 53 1.97 -3.85 -5.36
N ALA A 54 1.02 -3.62 -4.45
CA ALA A 54 1.06 -2.54 -3.48
C ALA A 54 0.34 -2.97 -2.19
N PRO A 55 0.51 -2.27 -1.06
CA PRO A 55 -0.20 -2.56 0.19
C PRO A 55 -1.70 -2.29 0.13
N THR A 56 -2.13 -1.27 -0.62
CA THR A 56 -3.55 -0.86 -0.69
C THR A 56 -4.14 -1.09 -2.08
N GLY A 57 -5.46 -1.28 -2.16
CA GLY A 57 -6.16 -1.50 -3.43
C GLY A 57 -6.02 -0.33 -4.41
N VAL A 58 -6.12 0.91 -3.93
CA VAL A 58 -5.97 2.12 -4.75
C VAL A 58 -4.55 2.23 -5.31
N ALA A 59 -3.52 2.00 -4.49
CA ALA A 59 -2.13 2.02 -4.95
C ALA A 59 -1.86 0.90 -5.97
N ALA A 60 -2.38 -0.30 -5.72
CA ALA A 60 -2.23 -1.43 -6.64
C ALA A 60 -2.91 -1.15 -7.99
N TYR A 61 -4.11 -0.58 -7.97
CA TYR A 61 -4.84 -0.17 -9.17
C TYR A 61 -4.05 0.83 -10.03
N ASN A 62 -3.41 1.83 -9.40
CA ASN A 62 -2.64 2.86 -10.12
C ASN A 62 -1.50 2.30 -10.98
N ILE A 63 -0.90 1.19 -10.55
CA ILE A 63 0.15 0.49 -11.29
C ILE A 63 -0.36 -0.70 -12.10
N GLU A 64 -1.68 -0.94 -12.16
CA GLU A 64 -2.30 -2.13 -12.78
C GLU A 64 -1.78 -3.44 -12.16
N GLY A 65 -1.65 -3.44 -10.84
CA GLY A 65 -1.29 -4.59 -10.02
C GLY A 65 -2.44 -5.03 -9.11
N ILE A 66 -2.11 -5.90 -8.16
CA ILE A 66 -3.02 -6.35 -7.10
C ILE A 66 -2.39 -6.13 -5.73
N THR A 67 -3.16 -6.23 -4.65
CA THR A 67 -2.55 -6.07 -3.32
C THR A 67 -1.53 -7.18 -3.05
N ILE A 68 -0.45 -6.88 -2.33
CA ILE A 68 0.58 -7.88 -1.99
C ILE A 68 -0.01 -9.05 -1.19
N HIS A 69 -1.00 -8.75 -0.34
CA HIS A 69 -1.76 -9.76 0.40
C HIS A 69 -2.49 -10.72 -0.54
N ARG A 70 -3.16 -10.21 -1.58
CA ARG A 70 -3.84 -11.05 -2.59
C ARG A 70 -2.85 -11.80 -3.47
N LEU A 71 -1.78 -11.14 -3.91
CA LEU A 71 -0.75 -11.74 -4.80
C LEU A 71 -0.13 -12.98 -4.18
N LEU A 72 0.20 -12.91 -2.89
CA LEU A 72 0.94 -13.96 -2.19
C LEU A 72 0.06 -14.75 -1.22
N GLN A 73 -1.23 -14.47 -1.11
CA GLN A 73 -2.15 -15.08 -0.12
C GLN A 73 -1.65 -14.91 1.33
N LEU A 74 -1.11 -13.73 1.65
CA LEU A 74 -0.62 -13.44 3.00
C LEU A 74 -1.78 -13.44 4.00
N PRO A 75 -1.54 -13.88 5.25
CA PRO A 75 -2.61 -13.95 6.24
C PRO A 75 -3.11 -12.55 6.62
N ILE A 76 -4.41 -12.43 6.87
CA ILE A 76 -5.08 -11.19 7.29
C ILE A 76 -5.90 -11.50 8.55
N GLU A 77 -5.74 -10.69 9.60
CA GLU A 77 -6.58 -10.77 10.80
C GLU A 77 -6.99 -9.37 11.28
N HIS A 78 -8.26 -9.22 11.68
CA HIS A 78 -8.82 -7.93 12.08
C HIS A 78 -8.51 -7.58 13.54
N GLY A 79 -7.80 -6.46 13.72
CA GLY A 79 -7.48 -5.91 15.05
C GLY A 79 -6.35 -6.64 15.77
N LYS A 80 -5.67 -7.57 15.09
CA LYS A 80 -4.47 -8.26 15.57
C LYS A 80 -3.54 -8.54 14.41
N ILE A 81 -2.25 -8.67 14.70
CA ILE A 81 -1.26 -9.12 13.73
C ILE A 81 -1.46 -10.63 13.54
N PRO A 82 -1.73 -11.12 12.32
CA PRO A 82 -1.90 -12.54 12.06
C PRO A 82 -0.56 -13.28 12.17
N GLU A 83 -0.58 -14.53 12.63
CA GLU A 83 0.59 -15.42 12.53
C GLU A 83 0.79 -15.89 11.09
N TYR A 84 2.06 -16.04 10.70
CA TYR A 84 2.43 -16.68 9.45
C TYR A 84 2.05 -18.16 9.48
N LYS A 85 1.39 -18.61 8.42
CA LYS A 85 1.01 -20.01 8.23
C LYS A 85 1.44 -20.44 6.83
N PRO A 86 2.16 -21.57 6.71
CA PRO A 86 2.40 -22.18 5.41
C PRO A 86 1.08 -22.48 4.71
N LEU A 87 1.09 -22.34 3.39
CA LEU A 87 -0.07 -22.70 2.57
C LEU A 87 -0.13 -24.20 2.31
N SER A 88 -1.32 -24.69 1.98
CA SER A 88 -1.49 -26.05 1.46
C SER A 88 -0.91 -26.17 0.04
N ASP A 89 -0.48 -27.38 -0.31
CA ASP A 89 0.11 -27.67 -1.64
C ASP A 89 -0.81 -27.28 -2.81
N ALA A 90 -2.13 -27.43 -2.64
CA ALA A 90 -3.10 -27.05 -3.65
C ALA A 90 -3.08 -25.53 -3.93
N VAL A 91 -3.01 -24.70 -2.87
CA VAL A 91 -2.94 -23.24 -3.01
C VAL A 91 -1.58 -22.82 -3.54
N LEU A 92 -0.49 -23.42 -3.04
CA LEU A 92 0.86 -23.16 -3.55
C LEU A 92 0.96 -23.48 -5.05
N LYS A 93 0.34 -24.56 -5.52
CA LYS A 93 0.31 -24.91 -6.94
C LYS A 93 -0.33 -23.80 -7.79
N VAL A 94 -1.46 -23.25 -7.35
CA VAL A 94 -2.14 -22.13 -8.06
C VAL A 94 -1.25 -20.90 -8.12
N ILE A 95 -0.58 -20.55 -7.02
CA ILE A 95 0.34 -19.40 -6.99
C ILE A 95 1.57 -19.65 -7.88
N ARG A 96 2.15 -20.86 -7.83
CA ARG A 96 3.25 -21.28 -8.70
C ARG A 96 2.90 -21.16 -10.17
N ASP A 97 1.71 -21.61 -10.56
CA ASP A 97 1.24 -21.52 -11.94
C ASP A 97 1.08 -20.04 -12.37
N SER A 98 0.55 -19.19 -11.49
CA SER A 98 0.41 -17.74 -11.72
C SER A 98 1.75 -17.02 -11.85
N LEU A 99 2.75 -17.39 -11.03
CA LEU A 99 4.05 -16.74 -10.96
C LEU A 99 5.15 -17.42 -11.79
N LYS A 100 4.85 -18.49 -12.53
CA LYS A 100 5.82 -19.35 -13.22
C LYS A 100 6.82 -18.62 -14.11
N ASN A 101 6.38 -17.57 -14.82
CA ASN A 101 7.24 -16.79 -15.74
C ASN A 101 7.61 -15.41 -15.18
N VAL A 102 7.36 -15.17 -13.90
CA VAL A 102 7.71 -13.92 -13.23
C VAL A 102 9.20 -13.95 -12.88
N VAL A 103 9.92 -12.91 -13.28
CA VAL A 103 11.35 -12.73 -12.93
C VAL A 103 11.58 -11.55 -12.01
N LEU A 104 10.61 -10.64 -11.94
CA LEU A 104 10.67 -9.41 -11.16
C LEU A 104 9.34 -9.22 -10.42
N ILE A 105 9.44 -8.96 -9.12
CA ILE A 105 8.33 -8.45 -8.32
C ILE A 105 8.57 -6.99 -8.02
N ILE A 106 7.56 -6.17 -8.28
CA ILE A 106 7.55 -4.75 -7.92
C ILE A 106 6.53 -4.52 -6.82
N ILE A 107 6.94 -3.84 -5.75
CA ILE A 107 6.08 -3.42 -4.65
C ILE A 107 6.10 -1.89 -4.58
N ASP A 108 4.99 -1.24 -4.93
CA ASP A 108 4.81 0.21 -4.75
C ASP A 108 4.30 0.53 -3.33
N GLU A 109 4.49 1.77 -2.89
CA GLU A 109 4.16 2.25 -1.55
C GLU A 109 4.77 1.43 -0.40
N ILE A 110 6.06 1.10 -0.51
CA ILE A 110 6.80 0.31 0.50
C ILE A 110 6.77 0.91 1.91
N SER A 111 6.48 2.22 2.06
CA SER A 111 6.37 2.88 3.36
C SER A 111 5.24 2.31 4.22
N MET A 112 4.20 1.73 3.61
CA MET A 112 3.08 1.11 4.33
C MET A 112 3.28 -0.39 4.59
N ILE A 113 4.39 -0.98 4.12
CA ILE A 113 4.73 -2.38 4.37
C ILE A 113 5.58 -2.46 5.64
N SER A 114 5.14 -3.25 6.62
CA SER A 114 5.91 -3.46 7.85
C SER A 114 7.12 -4.36 7.64
N ASN A 115 8.10 -4.30 8.54
CA ASN A 115 9.21 -5.25 8.57
C ASN A 115 8.73 -6.71 8.68
N LEU A 116 7.66 -6.96 9.44
CA LEU A 116 7.06 -8.28 9.59
C LEU A 116 6.37 -8.75 8.30
N THR A 117 5.63 -7.85 7.63
CA THR A 117 5.02 -8.15 6.33
C THR A 117 6.09 -8.42 5.26
N LEU A 118 7.20 -7.67 5.27
CA LEU A 118 8.34 -7.93 4.39
C LEU A 118 8.93 -9.33 4.61
N LEU A 119 8.99 -9.78 5.87
CA LEU A 119 9.41 -11.13 6.22
C LEU A 119 8.41 -12.19 5.73
N TYR A 120 7.09 -11.93 5.81
CA TYR A 120 6.07 -12.83 5.24
C TYR A 120 6.18 -12.94 3.72
N ILE A 121 6.44 -11.82 3.04
CA ILE A 121 6.68 -11.80 1.59
C ILE A 121 7.89 -12.68 1.26
N HIS A 122 8.99 -12.54 2.01
CA HIS A 122 10.17 -13.38 1.86
C HIS A 122 9.82 -14.88 1.99
N PHE A 123 9.24 -15.30 3.11
CA PHE A 123 8.92 -16.72 3.33
C PHE A 123 7.97 -17.29 2.29
N ARG A 124 6.94 -16.53 1.94
CA ARG A 124 5.96 -16.98 0.96
C ARG A 124 6.57 -17.17 -0.42
N LEU A 125 7.48 -16.29 -0.83
CA LEU A 125 8.21 -16.47 -2.10
C LEU A 125 9.15 -17.67 -2.04
N THR A 126 9.83 -17.89 -0.90
CA THR A 126 10.67 -19.08 -0.70
C THR A 126 9.87 -20.38 -0.81
N GLU A 127 8.64 -20.43 -0.26
CA GLU A 127 7.73 -21.58 -0.39
C GLU A 127 7.24 -21.79 -1.83
N VAL A 128 6.89 -20.71 -2.52
CA VAL A 128 6.39 -20.76 -3.90
C VAL A 128 7.48 -21.25 -4.84
N PHE A 129 8.70 -20.72 -4.74
CA PHE A 129 9.79 -21.00 -5.69
C PHE A 129 10.75 -22.12 -5.25
N ASP A 130 10.48 -22.75 -4.10
CA ASP A 130 11.27 -23.84 -3.54
C ASP A 130 12.77 -23.49 -3.52
N SER A 131 13.08 -22.36 -2.87
CA SER A 131 14.41 -21.74 -2.91
C SER A 131 15.17 -21.79 -1.59
N GLY A 132 14.65 -22.48 -0.56
CA GLY A 132 15.22 -22.49 0.78
C GLY A 132 16.67 -23.00 0.84
N ASP A 133 17.02 -23.93 -0.03
CA ASP A 133 18.35 -24.56 -0.08
C ASP A 133 19.33 -23.88 -1.05
N LYS A 134 18.90 -22.82 -1.74
CA LYS A 134 19.75 -22.10 -2.71
C LYS A 134 20.67 -21.11 -1.99
N GLU A 135 21.89 -20.96 -2.50
CA GLU A 135 22.90 -20.04 -1.94
C GLU A 135 22.39 -18.60 -1.79
N ASP A 136 21.67 -18.08 -2.80
CA ASP A 136 20.91 -16.82 -2.72
C ASP A 136 19.41 -17.10 -2.97
N GLY A 137 18.80 -17.85 -2.05
CA GLY A 137 17.39 -18.21 -2.07
C GLY A 137 16.42 -17.13 -1.60
N TRP A 138 16.91 -15.94 -1.26
CA TRP A 138 16.10 -14.85 -0.71
C TRP A 138 15.00 -14.42 -1.67
N PHE A 139 13.77 -14.27 -1.15
CA PHE A 139 12.60 -13.85 -1.94
C PHE A 139 12.32 -14.75 -3.15
N GLY A 140 12.51 -16.06 -2.99
CA GLY A 140 12.31 -17.01 -4.08
C GLY A 140 13.43 -17.02 -5.13
N GLY A 141 14.52 -16.27 -4.93
CA GLY A 141 15.55 -16.04 -5.94
C GLY A 141 15.10 -15.08 -7.06
N LEU A 142 14.02 -14.33 -6.84
CA LEU A 142 13.53 -13.33 -7.80
C LEU A 142 14.22 -11.98 -7.64
N HIS A 143 14.21 -11.18 -8.70
CA HIS A 143 14.47 -9.76 -8.54
C HIS A 143 13.32 -9.10 -7.77
N VAL A 144 13.66 -8.24 -6.81
CA VAL A 144 12.69 -7.48 -6.01
C VAL A 144 13.01 -6.00 -6.14
N LEU A 145 12.05 -5.23 -6.62
CA LEU A 145 12.14 -3.78 -6.75
C LEU A 145 11.04 -3.12 -5.94
N VAL A 146 11.40 -2.33 -4.94
CA VAL A 146 10.43 -1.67 -4.08
C VAL A 146 10.47 -0.17 -4.33
N PHE A 147 9.30 0.47 -4.42
CA PHE A 147 9.14 1.89 -4.62
C PHE A 147 8.38 2.51 -3.46
N GLY A 148 8.66 3.76 -3.16
CA GLY A 148 7.87 4.53 -2.20
C GLY A 148 8.62 5.74 -1.68
N ASP A 149 8.07 6.33 -0.63
CA ASP A 149 8.70 7.41 0.13
C ASP A 149 8.53 7.09 1.62
N LEU A 150 9.63 6.75 2.29
CA LEU A 150 9.61 6.31 3.69
C LEU A 150 9.15 7.41 4.67
N LEU A 151 9.03 8.67 4.20
CA LEU A 151 8.49 9.78 4.97
C LEU A 151 6.98 9.98 4.76
N GLN A 152 6.33 9.12 3.96
CA GLN A 152 4.86 9.06 3.87
C GLN A 152 4.27 8.20 4.99
N LEU A 153 3.02 7.77 4.82
CA LEU A 153 2.31 6.99 5.82
C LEU A 153 3.09 5.70 6.17
N PRO A 154 3.39 5.47 7.46
CA PRO A 154 4.02 4.25 7.93
C PRO A 154 3.03 3.08 7.93
N PRO A 155 3.48 1.83 8.15
CA PRO A 155 2.56 0.73 8.40
C PRO A 155 1.70 0.99 9.65
N VAL A 156 0.46 0.54 9.62
CA VAL A 156 -0.51 0.79 10.70
C VAL A 156 -0.17 -0.07 11.92
N MET A 157 0.15 0.58 13.05
CA MET A 157 0.45 -0.09 14.34
C MET A 157 1.60 -1.11 14.29
N GLU A 158 2.47 -1.02 13.28
CA GLU A 158 3.61 -1.90 13.07
C GLU A 158 4.88 -1.08 12.81
N ASP A 159 6.03 -1.77 12.76
CA ASP A 159 7.32 -1.13 12.53
C ASP A 159 7.63 -1.06 11.03
N PRO A 160 8.20 0.05 10.53
CA PRO A 160 8.56 0.23 9.12
C PRO A 160 9.66 -0.76 8.69
N PRO A 161 9.86 -0.98 7.38
CA PRO A 161 10.63 -2.12 6.89
C PRO A 161 12.13 -2.01 7.20
N PHE A 162 12.64 -0.80 7.41
CA PHE A 162 14.04 -0.52 7.76
C PHE A 162 14.35 -0.64 9.26
N LYS A 163 13.36 -0.89 10.12
CA LYS A 163 13.60 -1.20 11.53
C LYS A 163 13.83 -2.68 11.71
N SER A 164 14.84 -3.03 12.50
CA SER A 164 15.11 -4.41 12.88
C SER A 164 13.89 -5.05 13.56
N LEU A 165 13.59 -6.29 13.18
CA LEU A 165 12.53 -7.09 13.80
C LEU A 165 12.96 -7.54 15.20
N ASP A 166 12.09 -7.34 16.18
CA ASP A 166 12.26 -7.90 17.53
C ASP A 166 12.23 -9.45 17.43
N PRO A 167 13.28 -10.16 17.88
CA PRO A 167 13.31 -11.62 17.87
C PRO A 167 12.08 -12.27 18.53
N ARG A 168 11.51 -11.64 19.57
CA ARG A 168 10.30 -12.14 20.23
C ARG A 168 9.07 -12.04 19.32
N LYS A 169 8.99 -11.01 18.48
CA LYS A 169 7.94 -10.90 17.46
C LYS A 169 8.13 -11.98 16.39
N VAL A 170 9.36 -12.24 15.96
CA VAL A 170 9.65 -13.30 14.97
C VAL A 170 9.26 -14.66 15.51
N GLU A 171 9.68 -15.00 16.73
CA GLU A 171 9.29 -16.27 17.37
C GLU A 171 7.78 -16.38 17.48
N LYS A 172 7.10 -15.34 17.96
CA LYS A 172 5.64 -15.33 18.14
C LYS A 172 4.86 -15.49 16.84
N TYR A 173 5.28 -14.81 15.77
CA TYR A 173 4.47 -14.68 14.55
C TYR A 173 4.95 -15.50 13.37
N VAL A 174 6.18 -16.00 13.39
CA VAL A 174 6.77 -16.81 12.32
C VAL A 174 7.16 -18.20 12.85
N HIS A 175 7.27 -18.38 14.17
CA HIS A 175 7.77 -19.61 14.79
C HIS A 175 9.22 -19.92 14.36
N SER A 176 10.01 -18.87 14.13
CA SER A 176 11.44 -18.96 13.78
C SER A 176 12.32 -18.37 14.87
N ALA A 177 13.44 -19.02 15.17
CA ALA A 177 14.43 -18.58 16.15
C ALA A 177 15.39 -17.50 15.61
N SER A 178 15.35 -17.22 14.30
CA SER A 178 16.28 -16.31 13.63
C SER A 178 15.59 -15.02 13.20
N SER A 179 16.06 -13.89 13.73
CA SER A 179 15.70 -12.56 13.23
C SER A 179 16.68 -12.15 12.13
N PHE A 180 16.16 -11.74 10.97
CA PHE A 180 16.95 -11.26 9.85
C PHE A 180 16.66 -9.79 9.58
N ASP A 181 17.70 -8.97 9.48
CA ASP A 181 17.57 -7.62 8.94
C ASP A 181 17.52 -7.69 7.41
N LEU A 182 16.35 -8.03 6.88
CA LEU A 182 16.15 -8.13 5.43
C LEU A 182 16.45 -6.81 4.72
N TRP A 183 16.14 -5.68 5.35
CA TRP A 183 16.29 -4.37 4.73
C TRP A 183 17.75 -3.95 4.65
N GLY A 184 18.43 -3.86 5.79
CA GLY A 184 19.82 -3.40 5.86
C GLY A 184 20.81 -4.36 5.19
N ALA A 185 20.53 -5.66 5.19
CA ALA A 185 21.43 -6.65 4.61
C ALA A 185 21.26 -6.83 3.09
N LEU A 186 20.04 -6.69 2.55
CA LEU A 186 19.74 -7.14 1.18
C LEU A 186 19.37 -6.00 0.22
N PHE A 187 18.80 -4.89 0.70
CA PHE A 187 18.30 -3.85 -0.19
C PHE A 187 19.34 -2.77 -0.46
N THR A 188 19.61 -2.54 -1.75
CA THR A 188 20.36 -1.38 -2.22
C THR A 188 19.43 -0.18 -2.40
N TYR A 189 19.97 1.04 -2.31
CA TYR A 189 19.20 2.29 -2.35
C TYR A 189 19.46 3.09 -3.63
N ASP A 190 18.39 3.65 -4.22
CA ASP A 190 18.44 4.74 -5.20
C ASP A 190 17.26 5.71 -4.97
N GLU A 191 17.33 6.93 -5.52
CA GLU A 191 16.32 7.96 -5.35
C GLU A 191 16.02 8.74 -6.64
N LEU A 192 14.73 8.85 -6.97
CA LEU A 192 14.25 9.78 -8.00
C LEU A 192 14.15 11.19 -7.40
N THR A 193 14.97 12.11 -7.91
CA THR A 193 15.10 13.47 -7.38
C THR A 193 14.29 14.51 -8.16
N ILE A 194 13.90 14.21 -9.39
CA ILE A 194 13.20 15.17 -10.27
C ILE A 194 11.70 15.07 -10.02
N ASN A 195 11.10 16.12 -9.44
CA ASN A 195 9.65 16.23 -9.31
C ASN A 195 9.05 16.73 -10.63
N VAL A 196 8.25 15.88 -11.27
CA VAL A 196 7.57 16.19 -12.55
C VAL A 196 6.14 16.69 -12.36
N ARG A 197 5.52 16.49 -11.19
CA ARG A 197 4.12 16.87 -10.94
C ARG A 197 3.99 18.36 -10.64
N GLN A 198 4.87 18.90 -9.80
CA GLN A 198 4.89 20.32 -9.45
C GLN A 198 5.95 21.10 -10.25
N SER A 199 6.33 20.63 -11.45
CA SER A 199 7.40 21.27 -12.23
C SER A 199 7.08 22.69 -12.69
N SER A 200 5.79 23.06 -12.74
CA SER A 200 5.33 24.40 -13.10
C SER A 200 5.26 25.37 -11.91
N ASP A 201 5.39 24.88 -10.67
CA ASP A 201 5.24 25.67 -9.45
C ASP A 201 6.36 25.31 -8.47
N SER A 202 7.51 25.98 -8.65
CA SER A 202 8.71 25.73 -7.84
C SER A 202 8.52 26.12 -6.37
N GLU A 203 7.77 27.19 -6.09
CA GLU A 203 7.52 27.66 -4.72
C GLU A 203 6.72 26.60 -3.95
N PHE A 204 5.67 26.06 -4.56
CA PHE A 204 4.89 24.99 -3.95
C PHE A 204 5.68 23.67 -3.84
N ALA A 205 6.47 23.31 -4.85
CA ALA A 205 7.32 22.12 -4.79
C ALA A 205 8.32 22.18 -3.62
N GLU A 206 8.95 23.33 -3.41
CA GLU A 206 9.87 23.55 -2.29
C GLU A 206 9.16 23.51 -0.93
N LEU A 207 7.98 24.14 -0.82
CA LEU A 207 7.15 24.07 0.37
C LEU A 207 6.84 22.60 0.74
N LEU A 208 6.42 21.78 -0.24
CA LEU A 208 6.14 20.37 -0.01
C LEU A 208 7.39 19.58 0.42
N GLY A 209 8.57 19.93 -0.11
CA GLY A 209 9.85 19.35 0.32
C GLY A 209 10.18 19.67 1.78
N ARG A 210 9.96 20.92 2.21
CA ARG A 210 10.12 21.35 3.61
C ARG A 210 9.08 20.69 4.52
N LEU A 211 7.83 20.61 4.08
CA LEU A 211 6.76 19.94 4.79
C LEU A 211 7.07 18.46 5.03
N ARG A 212 7.55 17.74 3.99
CA ARG A 212 7.95 16.33 4.06
C ARG A 212 8.97 16.04 5.17
N THR A 213 9.86 16.98 5.45
CA THR A 213 10.92 16.83 6.46
C THR A 213 10.61 17.54 7.79
N GLY A 214 9.47 18.23 7.90
CA GLY A 214 9.07 18.97 9.10
C GLY A 214 9.75 20.33 9.29
N HIS A 215 10.35 20.92 8.25
CA HIS A 215 11.11 22.18 8.32
C HIS A 215 10.37 23.37 7.68
N LEU A 216 9.08 23.55 8.03
CA LEU A 216 8.29 24.68 7.54
C LEU A 216 8.84 26.02 8.06
N ASN A 217 8.91 27.03 7.20
CA ASN A 217 9.25 28.40 7.57
C ASN A 217 7.99 29.29 7.66
N HIS A 218 8.17 30.54 8.09
CA HIS A 218 7.04 31.48 8.22
C HIS A 218 6.32 31.79 6.91
N ILE A 219 7.05 31.80 5.79
CA ILE A 219 6.49 32.06 4.45
C ILE A 219 5.61 30.87 4.04
N ASP A 220 6.07 29.64 4.28
CA ASP A 220 5.30 28.42 4.01
C ASP A 220 3.97 28.42 4.78
N ILE A 221 4.01 28.78 6.07
CA ILE A 221 2.82 28.86 6.93
C ILE A 221 1.85 29.93 6.42
N GLN A 222 2.35 31.09 6.02
CA GLN A 222 1.51 32.15 5.44
C GLN A 222 0.86 31.71 4.14
N LEU A 223 1.61 31.04 3.25
CA LEU A 223 1.10 30.52 2.00
C LEU A 223 0.01 29.47 2.25
N LEU A 224 0.20 28.53 3.18
CA LEU A 224 -0.83 27.56 3.57
C LEU A 224 -2.07 28.24 4.16
N ASN A 225 -1.88 29.21 5.06
CA ASN A 225 -2.98 29.94 5.68
C ASN A 225 -3.79 30.78 4.68
N SER A 226 -3.15 31.25 3.59
CA SER A 226 -3.84 31.96 2.50
C SER A 226 -4.88 31.09 1.77
N ARG A 227 -4.82 29.77 1.94
CA ARG A 227 -5.73 28.80 1.31
C ARG A 227 -6.79 28.27 2.27
N LEU A 228 -6.91 28.82 3.48
CA LEU A 228 -7.95 28.43 4.43
C LEU A 228 -9.34 28.81 3.91
N VAL A 229 -10.25 27.84 3.96
CA VAL A 229 -11.67 28.07 3.66
C VAL A 229 -12.30 28.87 4.82
N PRO A 230 -12.97 29.99 4.56
CA PRO A 230 -13.60 30.79 5.59
C PRO A 230 -14.87 30.08 6.10
N ILE A 231 -14.74 29.37 7.23
CA ILE A 231 -15.87 28.75 7.94
C ILE A 231 -16.15 29.60 9.18
N HIS A 232 -17.33 30.23 9.24
CA HIS A 232 -17.69 31.21 10.26
C HIS A 232 -18.37 30.60 11.49
N SER A 233 -19.04 29.46 11.33
CA SER A 233 -19.76 28.84 12.44
C SER A 233 -18.81 28.27 13.51
N SER A 234 -19.19 28.39 14.79
CA SER A 234 -18.50 27.74 15.91
C SER A 234 -19.11 26.39 16.30
N ARG A 235 -20.35 26.10 15.84
CA ARG A 235 -21.07 24.86 16.16
C ARG A 235 -20.68 23.75 15.17
N PRO A 236 -20.31 22.53 15.64
CA PRO A 236 -19.85 21.44 14.77
C PRO A 236 -20.76 21.14 13.58
N ASP A 237 -22.06 20.93 13.80
CA ASP A 237 -22.99 20.57 12.73
C ASP A 237 -23.16 21.68 11.69
N ALA A 238 -23.19 22.94 12.15
CA ALA A 238 -23.29 24.09 11.27
C ALA A 238 -22.00 24.32 10.47
N ARG A 239 -20.83 24.03 11.05
CA ARG A 239 -19.54 24.05 10.31
C ARG A 239 -19.51 23.01 9.21
N LEU A 240 -20.02 21.81 9.49
CA LEU A 240 -20.08 20.73 8.51
C LEU A 240 -20.99 21.10 7.33
N LYS A 241 -22.16 21.68 7.60
CA LYS A 241 -23.07 22.17 6.56
C LYS A 241 -22.48 23.32 5.74
N GLU A 242 -21.79 24.25 6.40
CA GLU A 242 -21.08 25.36 5.73
C GLU A 242 -19.98 24.83 4.80
N LEU A 243 -19.18 23.87 5.27
CA LEU A 243 -18.16 23.21 4.46
C LEU A 243 -18.77 22.42 3.30
N ALA A 244 -19.83 21.65 3.53
CA ALA A 244 -20.54 20.90 2.49
C ALA A 244 -21.03 21.84 1.39
N LYS A 245 -21.70 22.93 1.76
CA LYS A 245 -22.14 23.95 0.81
C LYS A 245 -20.97 24.55 0.02
N TYR A 246 -19.89 24.92 0.70
CA TYR A 246 -18.69 25.44 0.04
C TYR A 246 -18.13 24.45 -0.99
N VAL A 247 -18.07 23.16 -0.65
CA VAL A 247 -17.58 22.10 -1.54
C VAL A 247 -18.48 21.94 -2.77
N LEU A 248 -19.80 22.00 -2.58
CA LEU A 248 -20.79 21.87 -3.66
C LEU A 248 -20.85 23.09 -4.60
N ASP A 249 -20.49 24.27 -4.09
CA ASP A 249 -20.44 25.51 -4.86
C ASP A 249 -19.18 25.58 -5.78
N LEU A 250 -18.23 24.65 -5.63
CA LEU A 250 -17.03 24.58 -6.49
C LEU A 250 -17.35 23.92 -7.84
N THR A 251 -16.80 24.47 -8.93
CA THR A 251 -17.13 24.06 -10.31
C THR A 251 -16.46 22.78 -10.79
N ASP A 252 -15.49 22.26 -10.04
CA ASP A 252 -14.51 21.28 -10.52
C ASP A 252 -14.65 19.88 -9.87
N ASP A 253 -15.81 19.57 -9.26
CA ASP A 253 -16.09 18.31 -8.55
C ASP A 253 -14.91 17.86 -7.65
N PRO A 254 -14.58 18.63 -6.62
CA PRO A 254 -13.35 18.44 -5.86
C PRO A 254 -13.37 17.15 -5.03
N LEU A 255 -12.23 16.45 -5.01
CA LEU A 255 -11.98 15.38 -4.04
C LEU A 255 -11.55 15.97 -2.69
N VAL A 256 -12.36 15.76 -1.65
CA VAL A 256 -12.06 16.21 -0.29
C VAL A 256 -11.39 15.10 0.52
N ILE A 257 -10.20 15.39 1.06
CA ILE A 257 -9.44 14.46 1.91
C ILE A 257 -9.58 14.91 3.37
N LEU A 258 -10.09 14.02 4.24
CA LEU A 258 -10.26 14.27 5.67
C LEU A 258 -9.50 13.23 6.52
N PRO A 259 -9.16 13.55 7.78
CA PRO A 259 -8.28 12.69 8.59
C PRO A 259 -8.85 11.32 8.95
N THR A 260 -10.17 11.17 9.00
CA THR A 260 -10.83 9.93 9.44
C THR A 260 -12.00 9.56 8.55
N ARG A 261 -12.33 8.26 8.47
CA ARG A 261 -13.51 7.77 7.77
C ARG A 261 -14.81 8.37 8.34
N ALA A 262 -14.87 8.62 9.64
CA ALA A 262 -16.04 9.24 10.27
C ALA A 262 -16.25 10.68 9.74
N HIS A 263 -15.17 11.46 9.60
CA HIS A 263 -15.25 12.80 9.00
C HIS A 263 -15.67 12.72 7.53
N CYS A 264 -15.09 11.80 6.74
CA CYS A 264 -15.51 11.60 5.34
C CYS A 264 -16.98 11.23 5.22
N ARG A 265 -17.48 10.30 6.05
CA ARG A 265 -18.90 9.92 6.07
C ARG A 265 -19.80 11.09 6.42
N ALA A 266 -19.45 11.85 7.45
CA ALA A 266 -20.22 13.02 7.87
C ALA A 266 -20.30 14.07 6.77
N LEU A 267 -19.18 14.37 6.10
CA LEU A 267 -19.19 15.33 4.99
C LEU A 267 -19.97 14.80 3.78
N ASN A 268 -19.74 13.55 3.37
CA ASN A 268 -20.45 12.95 2.25
C ASN A 268 -21.96 12.95 2.48
N GLN A 269 -22.40 12.61 3.70
CA GLN A 269 -23.80 12.66 4.10
C GLN A 269 -24.35 14.10 4.03
N ALA A 270 -23.61 15.09 4.55
CA ALA A 270 -24.02 16.48 4.50
C ALA A 270 -24.11 17.03 3.07
N CYS A 271 -23.20 16.64 2.17
CA CYS A 271 -23.28 16.99 0.76
C CYS A 271 -24.49 16.33 0.09
N LEU A 272 -24.73 15.05 0.38
CA LEU A 272 -25.85 14.29 -0.16
C LEU A 272 -27.20 14.91 0.25
N GLU A 273 -27.38 15.26 1.53
CA GLU A 273 -28.57 15.94 2.05
C GLU A 273 -28.85 17.30 1.40
N LEU A 274 -27.83 17.99 0.87
CA LEU A 274 -27.97 19.28 0.20
C LEU A 274 -28.29 19.17 -1.30
N GLN A 275 -28.03 18.01 -1.92
CA GLN A 275 -28.22 17.80 -3.38
C GLN A 275 -29.33 16.80 -3.73
N ILE A 276 -29.77 15.95 -2.81
CA ILE A 276 -30.74 14.90 -3.12
C ILE A 276 -32.10 15.49 -3.49
N GLU A 277 -32.62 15.07 -4.64
CA GLU A 277 -34.04 15.17 -5.00
C GLU A 277 -34.77 13.85 -4.75
N GLU A 278 -34.12 12.70 -5.02
CA GLU A 278 -34.61 11.35 -4.76
C GLU A 278 -33.50 10.48 -4.13
N GLU A 279 -33.84 9.70 -3.10
CA GLU A 279 -32.91 8.82 -2.41
C GLU A 279 -33.19 7.35 -2.76
N VAL A 280 -32.16 6.63 -3.20
CA VAL A 280 -32.21 5.17 -3.38
C VAL A 280 -31.32 4.53 -2.32
N VAL A 281 -31.95 3.78 -1.42
CA VAL A 281 -31.25 3.04 -0.36
C VAL A 281 -30.91 1.65 -0.87
N ILE A 282 -29.62 1.31 -0.85
CA ILE A 282 -29.12 -0.04 -1.17
C ILE A 282 -28.74 -0.72 0.15
N GLU A 283 -29.57 -1.67 0.59
CA GLU A 283 -29.32 -2.44 1.81
C GLU A 283 -28.47 -3.68 1.50
N ALA A 284 -27.34 -3.80 2.19
CA ALA A 284 -26.50 -5.00 2.11
C ALA A 284 -27.20 -6.19 2.81
N GLN A 285 -27.16 -7.36 2.18
CA GLN A 285 -27.64 -8.60 2.77
C GLN A 285 -26.45 -9.48 3.19
N ASP A 286 -26.25 -9.61 4.50
CA ASP A 286 -25.22 -10.50 5.03
C ASP A 286 -25.70 -11.96 4.96
N THR A 287 -24.93 -12.81 4.29
CA THR A 287 -25.20 -14.25 4.18
C THR A 287 -24.12 -15.07 4.89
N PHE A 288 -24.49 -16.22 5.47
CA PHE A 288 -23.56 -17.15 6.10
C PHE A 288 -23.35 -18.40 5.23
N ASP A 289 -22.14 -18.58 4.71
CA ASP A 289 -21.74 -19.76 3.93
C ASP A 289 -20.82 -20.67 4.76
N GLY A 290 -21.40 -21.33 5.76
CA GLY A 290 -20.67 -22.22 6.66
C GLY A 290 -21.56 -23.30 7.27
N GLN A 291 -20.97 -24.19 8.08
CA GLN A 291 -21.74 -25.26 8.71
C GLN A 291 -22.78 -24.70 9.70
N GLU A 292 -24.03 -25.18 9.61
CA GLU A 292 -25.19 -24.74 10.42
C GLU A 292 -24.88 -24.67 11.93
N ARG A 293 -24.04 -25.60 12.42
CA ARG A 293 -23.64 -25.70 13.84
C ARG A 293 -22.90 -24.46 14.35
N VAL A 294 -22.29 -23.68 13.47
CA VAL A 294 -21.50 -22.49 13.81
C VAL A 294 -22.27 -21.20 13.55
N ARG A 295 -23.42 -21.27 12.86
CA ARG A 295 -24.22 -20.12 12.41
C ARG A 295 -24.57 -19.16 13.54
N THR A 296 -25.18 -19.65 14.61
CA THR A 296 -25.58 -18.80 15.77
C THR A 296 -24.38 -18.13 16.45
N LYS A 297 -23.21 -18.78 16.43
CA LYS A 297 -21.97 -18.20 17.00
C LYS A 297 -21.38 -17.15 16.06
N ALA A 298 -21.48 -17.36 14.75
CA ALA A 298 -21.05 -16.40 13.74
C ALA A 298 -21.95 -15.15 13.76
N GLU A 299 -23.27 -15.32 13.77
CA GLU A 299 -24.26 -14.22 13.82
C GLU A 299 -24.05 -13.33 15.05
N LYS A 300 -23.88 -13.90 16.25
CA LYS A 300 -23.56 -13.13 17.46
C LYS A 300 -22.25 -12.35 17.35
N LYS A 301 -21.26 -12.90 16.64
CA LYS A 301 -19.96 -12.26 16.44
C LYS A 301 -20.07 -11.12 15.42
N VAL A 302 -20.85 -11.27 14.37
CA VAL A 302 -21.16 -10.21 13.39
C VAL A 302 -21.91 -9.06 14.05
N GLN A 303 -22.95 -9.33 14.85
CA GLN A 303 -23.65 -8.29 15.62
C GLN A 303 -22.72 -7.52 16.56
N SER A 304 -21.71 -8.19 17.13
CA SER A 304 -20.70 -7.51 17.96
C SER A 304 -19.77 -6.57 17.18
N PHE A 305 -19.76 -6.67 15.85
CA PHE A 305 -18.96 -5.86 14.92
C PHE A 305 -19.77 -4.87 14.10
N GLU A 306 -21.11 -4.87 14.15
CA GLU A 306 -21.96 -3.90 13.43
C GLU A 306 -21.58 -2.45 13.72
N ASN A 307 -21.12 -2.17 14.95
CA ASN A 307 -20.68 -0.84 15.37
C ASN A 307 -19.21 -0.51 14.98
N ASP A 308 -18.47 -1.46 14.39
CA ASP A 308 -17.06 -1.31 14.05
C ASP A 308 -16.78 -1.68 12.58
N CYS A 309 -17.06 -0.73 11.67
CA CYS A 309 -16.79 -0.85 10.24
C CYS A 309 -15.30 -1.01 9.89
N SER A 310 -14.37 -1.03 10.87
CA SER A 310 -12.97 -1.36 10.62
C SER A 310 -12.72 -2.87 10.56
N ARG A 311 -13.70 -3.69 10.97
CA ARG A 311 -13.61 -5.16 11.06
C ARG A 311 -14.37 -5.91 9.97
N THR A 312 -15.00 -5.19 9.04
CA THR A 312 -15.64 -5.74 7.85
C THR A 312 -14.69 -5.58 6.66
N ALA A 313 -13.85 -6.58 6.38
CA ALA A 313 -13.11 -6.61 5.11
C ALA A 313 -14.01 -7.06 3.97
N GLY A 314 -13.94 -6.31 2.87
CA GLY A 314 -14.35 -6.74 1.55
C GLY A 314 -13.45 -7.86 1.04
N LEU A 315 -13.94 -9.09 1.20
CA LEU A 315 -13.60 -10.22 0.36
C LEU A 315 -14.64 -10.24 -0.78
N GLU A 316 -14.26 -9.67 -1.92
CA GLU A 316 -14.83 -10.01 -3.23
C GLU A 316 -13.75 -10.72 -4.07
#